data_AF-A0A7C5J657-F1
#
_entry.id   AF-A0A7C5J657-F1
#
_cell.length_a   1.000
_cell.length_b   1.000
_cell.length_c   1.000
_cell.angle_alpha   90.00
_cell.angle_beta   90.00
_cell.angle_gamma   90.00
#
_symmetry.space_group_name_H-M   'P 1'
#
loop_
_entity.id
_entity.type
_entity.pdbx_description
1 polymer ?
#
loop_
_entity_poly.entity_id
_entity_poly.type
_entity_poly.pdbx_seq_one_letter_code
_entity_poly.pdbx_strand_id
1 'polypeptide(L)'
;MNTSVSSPLPCETYPGIRRLVTTEGTLTHEVGRATLAHAISRLTARVSSIAKASPVVLESDSGLIMSVHYERRFGFLVSLCAPGDIMATVLVDKELPEDEVVCETPRRAVTFTRRSFVSERRAWRALEHFAELGERCPVSDWVEP
;
A
#
# COMPACT_ATOMS: atom_id res chain seq x y z
N MET A 1 39.52 -18.78 23.68
CA MET A 1 38.18 -18.15 23.71
C MET A 1 37.87 -17.74 22.29
N ASN A 2 37.03 -18.48 21.56
CA ASN A 2 36.61 -18.13 20.19
C ASN A 2 35.24 -17.45 20.29
N THR A 3 35.19 -16.15 20.03
CA THR A 3 33.95 -15.43 19.79
C THR A 3 33.53 -15.66 18.34
N SER A 4 32.55 -16.54 18.14
CA SER A 4 31.87 -16.67 16.85
C SER A 4 31.20 -15.35 16.50
N VAL A 5 31.66 -14.73 15.42
CA VAL A 5 31.00 -13.56 14.82
C VAL A 5 29.70 -14.05 14.20
N SER A 6 28.57 -13.72 14.82
CA SER A 6 27.26 -13.88 14.20
C SER A 6 27.19 -12.85 13.07
N SER A 7 27.30 -13.30 11.82
CA SER A 7 26.95 -12.47 10.67
C SER A 7 25.50 -12.00 10.86
N PRO A 8 25.20 -10.70 10.71
CA PRO A 8 23.81 -10.26 10.64
C PRO A 8 23.17 -10.99 9.46
N LEU A 9 22.01 -11.62 9.70
CA LEU A 9 21.19 -12.16 8.64
C LEU A 9 21.01 -11.06 7.58
N PRO A 10 21.17 -11.35 6.28
CA PRO A 10 20.89 -10.35 5.26
C PRO A 10 19.48 -9.84 5.51
N CYS A 11 19.33 -8.53 5.70
CA CYS A 11 18.01 -7.91 5.71
C CYS A 11 17.36 -8.31 4.39
N GLU A 12 16.31 -9.15 4.44
CA GLU A 12 15.51 -9.49 3.28
C GLU A 12 14.86 -8.21 2.77
N THR A 13 15.54 -7.56 1.83
CA THR A 13 15.03 -6.40 1.12
C THR A 13 14.13 -6.90 0.01
N TYR A 14 13.04 -6.17 -0.22
CA TYR A 14 12.13 -6.37 -1.32
C TYR A 14 12.76 -5.81 -2.59
N PRO A 15 13.11 -6.66 -3.56
CA PRO A 15 13.84 -6.22 -4.75
C PRO A 15 12.96 -5.45 -5.72
N GLY A 16 11.63 -5.58 -5.63
CA GLY A 16 10.69 -4.89 -6.50
C GLY A 16 10.46 -3.42 -6.15
N ILE A 17 10.98 -2.93 -5.00
CA ILE A 17 10.72 -1.59 -4.48
C ILE A 17 12.00 -0.76 -4.44
N ARG A 18 11.97 0.36 -5.15
CA ARG A 18 13.03 1.38 -5.14
C ARG A 18 12.97 2.27 -3.91
N ARG A 19 11.75 2.63 -3.50
CA ARG A 19 11.52 3.50 -2.35
C ARG A 19 10.14 3.32 -1.74
N LEU A 20 10.08 3.59 -0.45
CA LEU A 20 8.86 3.68 0.35
C LEU A 20 8.78 5.06 1.01
N VAL A 21 7.61 5.69 0.95
CA VAL A 21 7.27 6.89 1.71
C VAL A 21 6.21 6.52 2.75
N THR A 22 6.54 6.74 4.01
CA THR A 22 5.65 6.46 5.16
C THR A 22 4.61 7.57 5.36
N THR A 23 3.61 7.32 6.21
CA THR A 23 2.58 8.32 6.57
C THR A 23 3.17 9.57 7.24
N GLU A 24 4.34 9.42 7.87
CA GLU A 24 5.14 10.46 8.51
C GLU A 24 5.91 11.33 7.51
N GLY A 25 5.93 10.96 6.22
CA GLY A 25 6.77 11.60 5.20
C GLY A 25 8.21 11.10 5.19
N THR A 26 8.56 10.08 5.97
CA THR A 26 9.89 9.45 5.92
C THR A 26 10.04 8.65 4.64
N LEU A 27 11.11 8.94 3.89
CA LEU A 27 11.53 8.23 2.68
C LEU A 27 12.57 7.16 3.05
N THR A 28 12.36 5.92 2.59
CA THR A 28 13.27 4.78 2.81
C THR A 28 13.58 4.08 1.49
N HIS A 29 14.86 3.76 1.27
CA HIS A 29 15.33 3.03 0.09
C HIS A 29 15.62 1.54 0.37
N GLU A 30 15.92 1.20 1.61
CA GLU A 30 16.08 -0.20 2.06
C GLU A 30 14.74 -0.73 2.58
N VAL A 31 13.89 -1.15 1.65
CA VAL A 31 12.54 -1.63 1.99
C VAL A 31 12.57 -3.13 2.18
N GLY A 32 12.51 -3.61 3.42
CA GLY A 32 12.30 -5.03 3.73
C GLY A 32 10.92 -5.31 4.29
N ARG A 33 10.62 -6.59 4.56
CA ARG A 33 9.33 -7.01 5.13
C ARG A 33 8.97 -6.30 6.42
N ALA A 34 9.93 -6.17 7.34
CA ALA A 34 9.73 -5.48 8.62
C ALA A 34 9.43 -3.98 8.42
N THR A 35 10.15 -3.30 7.52
CA THR A 35 9.93 -1.88 7.19
C THR A 35 8.53 -1.66 6.61
N LEU A 36 8.12 -2.51 5.67
CA LEU A 36 6.79 -2.42 5.05
C LEU A 36 5.68 -2.70 6.07
N ALA A 37 5.82 -3.77 6.87
CA ALA A 37 4.87 -4.09 7.93
C ALA A 37 4.76 -2.97 8.97
N HIS A 38 5.88 -2.35 9.34
CA HIS A 38 5.88 -1.21 10.24
C HIS A 38 5.13 -0.01 9.65
N ALA A 39 5.41 0.36 8.40
CA ALA A 39 4.73 1.48 7.73
C ALA A 39 3.21 1.29 7.70
N ILE A 40 2.75 0.06 7.47
CA ILE A 40 1.33 -0.27 7.33
C ILE A 40 0.64 -0.37 8.70
N SER A 41 1.32 -0.91 9.71
CA SER A 41 0.86 -0.85 11.10
C SER A 41 0.69 0.59 11.59
N ARG A 42 1.60 1.50 11.21
CA ARG A 42 1.48 2.93 11.51
C ARG A 42 0.29 3.58 10.81
N LEU A 43 0.04 3.21 9.55
CA LEU A 43 -1.12 3.65 8.80
C LEU A 43 -2.44 3.23 9.47
N THR A 44 -2.54 2.07 10.09
CA THR A 44 -3.77 1.65 10.79
C THR A 44 -3.89 2.24 12.19
N ALA A 45 -2.77 2.42 12.90
CA ALA A 45 -2.76 2.91 14.28
C ALA A 45 -3.10 4.40 14.42
N ARG A 46 -2.74 5.23 13.42
CA ARG A 46 -2.84 6.70 13.52
C ARG A 46 -4.18 7.26 13.02
N VAL A 47 -5.01 6.45 12.37
CA VAL A 47 -5.97 6.98 11.38
C VAL A 47 -7.40 6.61 11.72
N SER A 48 -8.21 7.64 11.99
CA SER A 48 -9.66 7.50 12.10
C SER A 48 -10.39 7.59 10.76
N SER A 49 -9.74 8.18 9.74
CA SER A 49 -10.26 8.36 8.38
C SER A 49 -9.13 8.72 7.41
N ILE A 50 -9.30 8.36 6.13
CA ILE A 50 -8.41 8.74 5.01
C ILE A 50 -8.15 10.26 4.94
N ALA A 51 -9.01 11.09 5.54
CA ALA A 51 -8.85 12.54 5.63
C ALA A 51 -7.65 12.99 6.47
N LYS A 52 -7.18 12.16 7.40
CA LYS A 52 -6.25 12.61 8.45
C LYS A 52 -4.84 12.08 8.28
N ALA A 53 -4.60 11.27 7.26
CA ALA A 53 -3.33 10.60 7.09
C ALA A 53 -2.88 10.58 5.63
N SER A 54 -1.59 10.89 5.46
CA SER A 54 -0.89 10.61 4.22
C SER A 54 -0.88 9.10 3.97
N PRO A 55 -1.00 8.65 2.72
CA PRO A 55 -0.85 7.24 2.38
C PRO A 55 0.56 6.73 2.68
N VAL A 56 0.68 5.40 2.75
CA VAL A 56 1.96 4.74 2.49
C VAL A 56 2.11 4.62 0.98
N VAL A 57 3.24 5.06 0.44
CA VAL A 57 3.51 5.01 -1.00
C VAL A 57 4.72 4.12 -1.25
N LEU A 58 4.57 3.13 -2.12
CA LEU A 58 5.66 2.31 -2.62
C LEU A 58 5.90 2.65 -4.08
N GLU A 59 7.15 2.68 -4.49
CA GLU A 59 7.52 2.88 -5.88
C GLU A 59 8.51 1.81 -6.32
N SER A 60 8.20 1.18 -7.43
CA SER A 60 9.02 0.15 -8.06
C SER A 60 10.11 0.75 -8.96
N ASP A 61 11.07 -0.08 -9.35
CA ASP A 61 12.12 0.33 -10.28
C ASP A 61 11.60 0.63 -11.70
N SER A 62 10.48 0.03 -12.10
CA SER A 62 9.80 0.33 -13.37
C SER A 62 9.04 1.66 -13.35
N GLY A 63 8.96 2.31 -12.20
CA GLY A 63 8.23 3.56 -11.99
C GLY A 63 6.75 3.38 -11.66
N LEU A 64 6.24 2.14 -11.52
CA LEU A 64 4.91 1.93 -10.97
C LEU A 64 4.86 2.44 -9.53
N ILE A 65 3.79 3.15 -9.20
CA ILE A 65 3.54 3.72 -7.87
C ILE A 65 2.31 3.03 -7.27
N MET A 66 2.48 2.39 -6.12
CA MET A 66 1.38 1.87 -5.30
C MET A 66 1.13 2.80 -4.12
N SER A 67 -0.11 3.25 -3.96
CA SER A 67 -0.54 4.03 -2.79
C SER A 67 -1.51 3.22 -1.93
N VAL A 68 -1.28 3.23 -0.63
CA VAL A 68 -2.08 2.52 0.36
C VAL A 68 -2.67 3.52 1.35
N HIS A 69 -3.99 3.53 1.39
CA HIS A 69 -4.77 4.30 2.34
C HIS A 69 -5.54 3.36 3.28
N TYR A 70 -5.88 3.86 4.46
CA TYR A 70 -6.73 3.15 5.40
C TYR A 70 -7.89 4.03 5.84
N GLU A 71 -9.09 3.47 5.73
CA GLU A 71 -10.33 4.06 6.21
C GLU A 71 -10.94 3.11 7.24
N ARG A 72 -10.99 3.55 8.51
CA ARG A 72 -11.38 2.69 9.65
C ARG A 72 -12.75 2.03 9.46
N ARG A 73 -13.65 2.69 8.74
CA ARG A 73 -15.01 2.18 8.48
C ARG A 73 -15.07 1.09 7.43
N PHE A 74 -14.16 1.11 6.46
CA PHE A 74 -14.30 0.34 5.22
C PHE A 74 -13.14 -0.62 4.95
N GLY A 75 -11.92 -0.29 5.40
CA GLY A 75 -10.72 -1.09 5.21
C GLY A 75 -9.64 -0.36 4.44
N PHE A 76 -8.89 -1.11 3.62
CA PHE A 76 -7.76 -0.60 2.86
C PHE A 76 -8.19 -0.19 1.46
N LEU A 77 -7.79 1.01 1.03
CA LEU A 77 -7.88 1.44 -0.36
C LEU A 77 -6.46 1.37 -0.94
N VAL A 78 -6.27 0.49 -1.92
CA VAL A 78 -4.98 0.28 -2.60
C VAL A 78 -5.14 0.68 -4.06
N SER A 79 -4.28 1.59 -4.51
CA SER A 79 -4.25 2.03 -5.91
C SER A 79 -2.86 1.87 -6.50
N LEU A 80 -2.81 1.70 -7.81
CA LEU A 80 -1.61 1.54 -8.60
C LEU A 80 -1.66 2.51 -9.79
N CYS A 81 -0.59 3.24 -10.01
CA CYS A 81 -0.49 4.22 -11.10
C CYS A 81 0.79 3.95 -11.89
N ALA A 82 0.68 3.76 -13.21
CA ALA A 82 1.87 3.61 -14.05
C ALA A 82 2.43 4.98 -14.48
N PRO A 83 3.71 5.04 -14.85
CA PRO A 83 4.30 6.25 -15.41
C PRO A 83 3.51 6.75 -16.62
N GLY A 84 2.99 7.98 -16.52
CA GLY A 84 2.23 8.62 -17.60
C GLY A 84 0.72 8.38 -17.54
N ASP A 85 0.24 7.52 -16.63
CA ASP A 85 -1.19 7.32 -16.44
C ASP A 85 -1.82 8.52 -15.72
N ILE A 86 -3.00 8.91 -16.21
CA ILE A 86 -3.82 9.96 -15.60
C ILE A 86 -4.72 9.34 -14.50
N MET A 87 -5.04 8.06 -14.63
CA MET A 87 -5.97 7.34 -13.77
C MET A 87 -5.29 6.17 -13.10
N ALA A 88 -5.45 6.06 -11.78
CA ALA A 88 -4.90 4.96 -11.01
C ALA A 88 -5.84 3.76 -11.09
N THR A 89 -5.30 2.57 -11.35
CA THR A 89 -6.03 1.31 -11.17
C THR A 89 -6.23 1.02 -9.68
N VAL A 90 -7.40 0.53 -9.29
CA VAL A 90 -7.77 0.31 -7.89
C VAL A 90 -8.01 -1.16 -7.61
N LEU A 91 -7.47 -1.66 -6.51
CA LEU A 91 -7.74 -3.01 -5.99
C LEU A 91 -9.17 -3.07 -5.47
N VAL A 92 -9.93 -4.07 -5.91
CA VAL A 92 -11.34 -4.26 -5.48
C VAL A 92 -11.58 -5.62 -4.86
N ASP A 93 -12.62 -5.67 -4.05
CA ASP A 93 -13.23 -6.92 -3.58
C ASP A 93 -14.58 -7.10 -4.26
N LYS A 94 -14.65 -8.02 -5.24
CA LYS A 94 -15.87 -8.31 -6.01
C LYS A 94 -17.01 -8.89 -5.17
N GLU A 95 -16.72 -9.33 -3.94
CA GLU A 95 -17.72 -9.84 -3.00
C GLU A 95 -18.44 -8.73 -2.23
N LEU A 96 -17.93 -7.49 -2.29
CA LEU A 96 -18.52 -6.32 -1.65
C LEU A 96 -19.45 -5.56 -2.60
N PRO A 97 -20.46 -4.85 -2.06
CA PRO A 97 -21.39 -4.09 -2.88
C PRO A 97 -20.71 -2.91 -3.58
N GLU A 98 -21.34 -2.42 -4.65
CA GLU A 98 -20.89 -1.24 -5.42
C GLU A 98 -21.40 0.09 -4.87
N ASP A 99 -22.05 0.09 -3.69
CA ASP A 99 -22.62 1.29 -3.09
C ASP A 99 -21.57 2.40 -2.93
N GLU A 100 -21.98 3.63 -3.22
CA GLU A 100 -21.12 4.80 -3.07
C GLU A 100 -20.82 5.07 -1.60
N VAL A 101 -19.56 5.38 -1.31
CA VAL A 101 -19.09 5.82 0.00
C VAL A 101 -18.35 7.13 -0.15
N VAL A 102 -18.74 8.10 0.67
CA VAL A 102 -18.10 9.41 0.71
C VAL A 102 -16.97 9.38 1.72
N CYS A 103 -15.77 9.64 1.23
CA CYS A 103 -14.57 9.82 2.04
C CYS A 103 -14.20 11.28 2.09
N GLU A 104 -14.09 11.83 3.30
CA GLU A 104 -13.50 13.15 3.48
C GLU A 104 -11.99 13.04 3.24
N THR A 105 -11.43 13.98 2.48
CA THR A 105 -9.98 14.20 2.41
C THR A 105 -9.68 15.61 2.94
N PRO A 106 -8.43 15.97 3.30
CA PRO A 106 -8.14 17.34 3.73
C PRO A 106 -8.57 18.43 2.73
N ARG A 107 -8.67 18.07 1.43
CA ARG A 107 -8.90 19.02 0.33
C ARG A 107 -10.31 18.99 -0.22
N ARG A 108 -11.01 17.85 -0.17
CA ARG A 108 -12.37 17.66 -0.70
C ARG A 108 -13.01 16.36 -0.21
N ALA A 109 -14.33 16.27 -0.29
CA ALA A 109 -15.00 14.98 -0.30
C ALA A 109 -14.70 14.26 -1.63
N VAL A 110 -14.38 12.97 -1.55
CA VAL A 110 -14.18 12.10 -2.71
C VAL A 110 -15.11 10.90 -2.54
N THR A 111 -15.86 10.59 -3.60
CA THR A 111 -16.72 9.41 -3.63
C THR A 111 -15.93 8.22 -4.18
N PHE A 112 -16.05 7.09 -3.51
CA PHE A 112 -15.53 5.80 -3.92
C PHE A 112 -16.67 4.77 -3.92
N THR A 113 -16.45 3.58 -4.45
CA THR A 113 -17.38 2.45 -4.28
C THR A 113 -16.96 1.60 -3.08
N ARG A 114 -17.91 0.98 -2.38
CA ARG A 114 -17.62 0.15 -1.19
C ARG A 114 -16.67 -1.00 -1.49
N ARG A 115 -16.73 -1.57 -2.70
CA ARG A 115 -15.79 -2.61 -3.19
C ARG A 115 -14.34 -2.15 -3.35
N SER A 116 -14.06 -0.86 -3.42
CA SER A 116 -12.70 -0.32 -3.47
C SER A 116 -11.96 -0.39 -2.13
N PHE A 117 -12.67 -0.72 -1.04
CA PHE A 117 -12.09 -0.89 0.29
C PHE A 117 -12.02 -2.37 0.65
N VAL A 118 -10.83 -2.94 0.51
CA VAL A 118 -10.58 -4.36 0.69
C VAL A 118 -10.16 -4.71 2.12
N SER A 119 -10.26 -5.99 2.47
CA SER A 119 -9.74 -6.52 3.73
C SER A 119 -8.21 -6.39 3.81
N GLU A 120 -7.69 -6.37 5.05
CA GLU A 120 -6.25 -6.38 5.32
C GLU A 120 -5.55 -7.51 4.57
N ARG A 121 -6.11 -8.73 4.61
CA ARG A 121 -5.54 -9.90 3.93
C ARG A 121 -5.41 -9.70 2.42
N ARG A 122 -6.42 -9.11 1.77
CA ARG A 122 -6.37 -8.85 0.31
C ARG A 122 -5.35 -7.75 -0.01
N ALA A 123 -5.32 -6.68 0.78
CA ALA A 123 -4.32 -5.63 0.63
C ALA A 123 -2.89 -6.18 0.81
N TRP A 124 -2.67 -7.03 1.82
CA TRP A 124 -1.36 -7.61 2.11
C TRP A 124 -0.85 -8.52 1.02
N ARG A 125 -1.72 -9.34 0.43
CA ARG A 125 -1.37 -10.15 -0.73
C ARG A 125 -0.92 -9.29 -1.92
N ALA A 126 -1.61 -8.18 -2.18
CA ALA A 126 -1.23 -7.27 -3.25
C ALA A 126 0.09 -6.54 -2.95
N LEU A 127 0.29 -6.13 -1.71
CA LEU A 127 1.47 -5.41 -1.24
C LEU A 127 2.73 -6.28 -1.22
N GLU A 128 2.65 -7.50 -0.70
CA GLU A 128 3.77 -8.45 -0.73
C GLU A 128 4.17 -8.77 -2.17
N HIS A 129 3.21 -9.05 -3.05
CA HIS A 129 3.50 -9.31 -4.46
C HIS A 129 4.14 -8.11 -5.17
N PHE A 130 3.59 -6.91 -4.96
CA PHE A 130 4.17 -5.69 -5.52
C PHE A 130 5.56 -5.43 -4.96
N ALA A 131 5.79 -5.73 -3.68
CA ALA A 131 7.09 -5.56 -3.07
C ALA A 131 8.14 -6.54 -3.62
N GLU A 132 7.74 -7.79 -3.83
CA GLU A 132 8.62 -8.82 -4.39
C GLU A 132 8.95 -8.56 -5.86
N LEU A 133 7.98 -8.18 -6.68
CA LEU A 133 8.12 -8.18 -8.14
C LEU A 133 8.10 -6.79 -8.77
N GLY A 134 7.68 -5.75 -8.05
CA GLY A 134 7.51 -4.41 -8.61
C GLY A 134 6.34 -4.30 -9.58
N GLU A 135 5.40 -5.25 -9.55
CA GLU A 135 4.29 -5.38 -10.50
C GLU A 135 2.95 -5.63 -9.79
N ARG A 136 1.83 -5.43 -10.51
CA ARG A 136 0.50 -5.72 -9.98
C ARG A 136 0.32 -7.21 -9.73
N CYS A 137 -0.35 -7.57 -8.64
CA CYS A 137 -0.71 -8.96 -8.38
C CYS A 137 -1.75 -9.47 -9.40
N PRO A 138 -1.45 -10.49 -10.23
CA PRO A 138 -2.31 -10.91 -11.35
C PRO A 138 -3.55 -11.68 -10.90
N VAL A 139 -3.54 -12.21 -9.67
CA VAL A 139 -4.64 -12.96 -9.05
C VAL A 139 -5.55 -12.09 -8.18
N SER A 140 -5.23 -10.80 -8.08
CA SER A 140 -6.08 -9.81 -7.43
C SER A 140 -6.96 -9.12 -8.46
N ASP A 141 -8.14 -8.67 -8.03
CA ASP A 141 -9.07 -7.96 -8.90
C ASP A 141 -8.74 -6.47 -8.92
N TRP A 142 -8.45 -5.96 -10.10
CA TRP A 142 -8.09 -4.56 -10.33
C TRP A 142 -9.05 -3.94 -11.33
N VAL A 143 -9.48 -2.70 -11.08
CA VAL A 143 -10.36 -1.95 -11.99
C VAL A 143 -9.80 -0.57 -12.26
N GLU A 144 -9.97 -0.09 -13.48
CA GLU A 144 -9.82 1.33 -13.78
C GLU A 144 -11.09 2.05 -13.26
N PRO A 145 -10.94 3.17 -12.51
CA PRO A 145 -12.06 3.90 -11.93
C PRO A 145 -12.92 4.64 -12.96
#